data_AF-A0A5C6BZW7-F1
#
_entry.id   AF-A0A5C6BZW7-F1
#
_cell.length_a   1.000
_cell.length_b   1.000
_cell.length_c   1.000
_cell.angle_alpha   90.00
_cell.angle_beta   90.00
_cell.angle_gamma   90.00
#
_symmetry.space_group_name_H-M   'P 1'
#
loop_
_entity.id
_entity.type
_entity.pdbx_description
1 polymer ?
#
loop_
_entity_poly.entity_id
_entity_poly.type
_entity_poly.pdbx_seq_one_letter_code
_entity_poly.pdbx_strand_id
1 'polypeptide(L)'
;MQEQYHGWDELEDQKGFYQFADVLGQKRGESTFVITGFGNTPGRREAISAMMAASKQFRCKLHIRKNESTDRLLNELIKASMIKVALVQKGEFQEYGVLGMSATPPPPTKPWWKFW
;
A
#
# COMPACT_ATOMS: atom_id res chain seq x y z
N MET A 1 17.46 14.19 3.58
CA MET A 1 16.79 14.42 2.28
C MET A 1 15.52 13.60 2.26
N GLN A 2 14.35 14.20 2.02
CA GLN A 2 13.10 13.47 1.81
C GLN A 2 13.12 12.94 0.37
N GLU A 3 13.29 11.64 0.20
CA GLU A 3 13.13 11.00 -1.11
C GLU A 3 11.62 10.88 -1.38
N GLN A 4 11.11 11.70 -2.31
CA GLN A 4 9.72 11.66 -2.75
C GLN A 4 9.50 10.44 -3.65
N TYR A 5 8.38 9.76 -3.45
CA TYR A 5 7.99 8.60 -4.24
C TYR A 5 7.02 9.03 -5.35
N HIS A 6 7.12 8.39 -6.53
CA HIS A 6 6.43 8.81 -7.75
C HIS A 6 5.67 7.61 -8.38
N GLY A 7 4.46 7.33 -7.89
CA GLY A 7 3.51 6.41 -8.54
C GLY A 7 2.67 7.13 -9.60
N TRP A 8 2.17 6.40 -10.60
CA TRP A 8 1.29 6.94 -11.66
C TRP A 8 -0.09 6.28 -11.59
N ASP A 9 -1.17 7.06 -11.72
CA ASP A 9 -2.58 6.61 -11.74
C ASP A 9 -3.38 7.28 -12.85
N GLU A 10 -4.36 6.59 -13.44
CA GLU A 10 -5.25 7.14 -14.48
C GLU A 10 -6.36 8.01 -13.85
N LEU A 11 -6.56 9.23 -14.36
CA LEU A 11 -7.61 10.16 -13.91
C LEU A 11 -9.01 9.59 -14.23
N GLU A 12 -9.89 9.48 -13.23
CA GLU A 12 -11.25 8.95 -13.40
C GLU A 12 -12.07 9.70 -14.46
N ASP A 13 -11.86 11.01 -14.60
CA ASP A 13 -12.59 11.87 -15.55
C ASP A 13 -11.95 11.93 -16.95
N GLN A 14 -10.73 11.40 -17.13
CA GLN A 14 -10.00 11.47 -18.40
C GLN A 14 -9.21 10.19 -18.66
N LYS A 15 -9.89 9.22 -19.28
CA LYS A 15 -9.29 7.98 -19.76
C LYS A 15 -8.05 8.28 -20.63
N GLY A 16 -6.89 7.78 -20.25
CA GLY A 16 -5.60 8.03 -20.90
C GLY A 16 -4.73 9.13 -20.29
N PHE A 17 -5.18 9.85 -19.25
CA PHE A 17 -4.36 10.81 -18.51
C PHE A 17 -3.93 10.22 -17.18
N TYR A 18 -2.63 10.28 -16.89
CA TYR A 18 -2.08 9.74 -15.65
C TYR A 18 -1.59 10.88 -14.73
N GLN A 19 -2.04 10.90 -13.48
CA GLN A 19 -1.57 11.80 -12.43
C GLN A 19 -0.61 11.06 -11.48
N PHE A 20 0.33 11.81 -10.88
CA PHE A 20 1.14 11.29 -9.79
C PHE A 20 0.29 10.99 -8.57
N ALA A 21 0.39 9.76 -8.04
CA ALA A 21 -0.20 9.40 -6.77
C ALA A 21 0.41 10.27 -5.66
N ASP A 22 -0.41 10.96 -4.86
CA ASP A 22 0.03 11.84 -3.77
C ASP A 22 0.48 11.03 -2.55
N VAL A 23 1.61 10.33 -2.71
CA VAL A 23 2.11 9.39 -1.72
C VAL A 23 3.34 9.94 -1.05
N LEU A 24 3.16 10.33 0.20
CA LEU A 24 4.22 10.81 1.06
C LEU A 24 4.94 9.62 1.68
N GLY A 25 6.25 9.54 1.48
CA GLY A 25 7.08 8.53 2.09
C GLY A 25 8.50 9.01 2.32
N GLN A 26 9.23 8.25 3.12
CA GLN A 26 10.63 8.52 3.40
C GLN A 26 11.40 7.22 3.60
N LYS A 27 12.63 7.19 3.08
CA LYS A 27 13.58 6.12 3.36
C LYS A 27 14.05 6.23 4.81
N ARG A 28 14.01 5.11 5.54
CA ARG A 28 14.46 5.00 6.93
C ARG A 28 15.59 4.00 7.02
N GLY A 29 16.80 4.54 7.10
CA GLY A 29 18.03 3.73 7.04
C GLY A 29 18.21 3.09 5.67
N GLU A 30 18.93 1.97 5.62
CA GLU A 30 19.27 1.34 4.34
C GLU A 30 18.17 0.42 3.80
N SER A 31 17.36 -0.17 4.68
CA SER A 31 16.55 -1.34 4.36
C SER A 31 15.03 -1.15 4.50
N THR A 32 14.56 0.05 4.84
CA THR A 32 13.12 0.29 5.03
C THR A 32 12.67 1.59 4.36
N PHE A 33 11.58 1.55 3.63
CA PHE A 33 10.85 2.72 3.16
C PHE A 33 9.53 2.82 3.90
N VAL A 34 9.21 3.99 4.42
CA VAL A 34 8.02 4.23 5.23
C VAL A 34 7.10 5.17 4.48
N ILE A 35 5.94 4.68 4.06
CA ILE A 35 4.84 5.52 3.57
C ILE A 35 4.16 6.18 4.77
N THR A 36 4.08 7.50 4.77
CA THR A 36 3.46 8.30 5.83
C THR A 36 2.04 8.74 5.50
N GLY A 37 1.63 8.68 4.23
CA GLY A 37 0.28 9.00 3.78
C GLY A 37 0.10 8.71 2.30
N PHE A 38 -1.16 8.63 1.88
CA PHE A 38 -1.58 8.39 0.50
C PHE A 38 -2.49 9.54 -0.01
N GLY A 39 -2.24 10.77 0.44
CA GLY A 39 -3.06 11.93 0.06
C GLY A 39 -4.41 12.01 0.79
N ASN A 40 -5.31 12.87 0.28
CA ASN A 40 -6.55 13.25 0.97
C ASN A 40 -7.67 12.18 0.91
N THR A 41 -7.73 11.34 -0.13
CA THR A 41 -8.73 10.26 -0.27
C THR A 41 -8.26 9.18 -1.26
N PRO A 42 -7.24 8.39 -0.93
CA PRO A 42 -6.72 7.38 -1.84
C PRO A 42 -7.73 6.28 -2.16
N GLY A 43 -7.81 5.91 -3.43
CA GLY A 43 -8.49 4.69 -3.84
C GLY A 43 -7.74 3.43 -3.39
N ARG A 44 -8.43 2.28 -3.27
CA ARG A 44 -7.79 0.99 -2.96
C ARG A 44 -6.72 0.59 -3.97
N ARG A 45 -7.00 0.82 -5.27
CA ARG A 45 -6.09 0.51 -6.37
C ARG A 45 -4.88 1.43 -6.38
N GLU A 46 -5.09 2.73 -6.22
CA GLU A 46 -4.05 3.75 -6.08
C GLU A 46 -3.09 3.40 -4.94
N ALA A 47 -3.63 3.11 -3.74
CA ALA A 47 -2.80 2.74 -2.60
C ALA A 47 -1.95 1.50 -2.86
N ILE A 48 -2.51 0.47 -3.50
CA ILE A 48 -1.76 -0.74 -3.84
C ILE A 48 -0.73 -0.49 -4.94
N SER A 49 -1.10 0.24 -5.99
CA SER A 49 -0.21 0.65 -7.07
C SER A 49 1.00 1.38 -6.47
N ALA A 50 0.75 2.33 -5.58
CA ALA A 50 1.77 3.06 -4.86
C ALA A 50 2.65 2.16 -3.99
N MET A 51 2.07 1.26 -3.19
CA MET A 51 2.84 0.34 -2.37
C MET A 51 3.71 -0.60 -3.21
N MET A 52 3.18 -1.13 -4.31
CA MET A 52 3.90 -2.03 -5.21
C MET A 52 5.06 -1.32 -5.90
N ALA A 53 4.83 -0.13 -6.46
CA ALA A 53 5.88 0.59 -7.13
C ALA A 53 6.91 1.17 -6.14
N ALA A 54 6.53 1.55 -4.92
CA ALA A 54 7.49 1.90 -3.87
C ALA A 54 8.39 0.71 -3.50
N SER A 55 7.79 -0.48 -3.31
CA SER A 55 8.53 -1.71 -3.05
C SER A 55 9.50 -2.05 -4.19
N LYS A 56 9.10 -1.83 -5.45
CA LYS A 56 9.93 -2.09 -6.64
C LYS A 56 11.06 -1.08 -6.81
N GLN A 57 10.78 0.21 -6.59
CA GLN A 57 11.73 1.31 -6.76
C GLN A 57 12.84 1.25 -5.71
N PHE A 58 12.48 1.10 -4.44
CA PHE A 58 13.46 1.18 -3.35
C PHE A 58 14.07 -0.17 -2.97
N ARG A 59 13.55 -1.29 -3.49
CA ARG A 59 14.01 -2.66 -3.24
C ARG A 59 14.26 -2.95 -1.75
N CYS A 60 13.40 -2.41 -0.90
CA CYS A 60 13.54 -2.46 0.55
C CYS A 60 12.22 -2.86 1.22
N LYS A 61 12.26 -3.11 2.53
CA LYS A 61 11.06 -3.43 3.31
C LYS A 61 10.12 -2.24 3.29
N LEU A 62 8.85 -2.48 2.98
CA LEU A 62 7.84 -1.45 2.95
C LEU A 62 7.11 -1.40 4.28
N HIS A 63 7.09 -0.23 4.90
CA HIS A 63 6.33 0.07 6.11
C HIS A 63 5.33 1.17 5.81
N ILE A 64 4.23 1.17 6.55
CA ILE A 64 3.20 2.20 6.44
C ILE A 64 2.91 2.73 7.83
N ARG A 65 3.04 4.03 8.01
CA ARG A 65 2.72 4.67 9.28
C ARG A 65 1.22 4.57 9.53
N LYS A 66 0.86 4.10 10.71
CA LYS A 66 -0.53 4.06 11.15
C LYS A 66 -0.96 5.46 11.59
N ASN A 67 -1.99 6.00 10.92
CA ASN A 67 -2.72 7.19 11.31
C ASN A 67 -4.21 6.97 10.97
N GLU A 68 -5.10 7.88 11.35
CA GLU A 68 -6.55 7.69 11.14
C GLU A 68 -6.91 7.53 9.66
N SER A 69 -6.23 8.23 8.76
CA SER A 69 -6.50 8.17 7.32
C SER A 69 -6.01 6.88 6.66
N THR A 70 -4.83 6.39 7.03
CA THR A 70 -4.25 5.15 6.50
C THR A 70 -4.90 3.93 7.11
N ASP A 71 -5.29 3.95 8.40
CA ASP A 71 -5.79 2.76 9.08
C ASP A 71 -7.10 2.27 8.46
N ARG A 72 -8.04 3.18 8.11
CA ARG A 72 -9.28 2.80 7.42
C ARG A 72 -9.00 2.11 6.09
N LEU A 73 -8.15 2.72 5.25
CA LEU A 73 -7.79 2.18 3.93
C LEU A 73 -7.11 0.81 4.06
N LEU A 74 -6.12 0.70 4.94
CA LEU A 74 -5.39 -0.55 5.16
C LEU A 74 -6.31 -1.65 5.68
N ASN A 75 -7.24 -1.33 6.59
CA ASN A 75 -8.23 -2.30 7.05
C ASN A 75 -9.11 -2.81 5.90
N GLU A 76 -9.50 -1.96 4.96
CA GLU A 76 -10.23 -2.40 3.76
C GLU A 76 -9.37 -3.32 2.87
N LEU A 77 -8.10 -2.98 2.67
CA LEU A 77 -7.17 -3.77 1.87
C LEU A 77 -6.84 -5.13 2.51
N ILE A 78 -6.71 -5.19 3.84
CA ILE A 78 -6.50 -6.41 4.61
C ILE A 78 -7.75 -7.31 4.52
N LYS A 79 -8.95 -6.73 4.72
CA LYS A 79 -10.21 -7.48 4.58
C LYS A 79 -10.40 -8.05 3.17
N ALA A 80 -9.99 -7.31 2.15
CA ALA A 80 -10.00 -7.76 0.76
C ALA A 80 -8.86 -8.75 0.43
N SER A 81 -8.02 -9.13 1.41
CA SER A 81 -6.84 -9.98 1.23
C SER A 81 -5.87 -9.46 0.16
N MET A 82 -5.89 -8.15 -0.10
CA MET A 82 -5.02 -7.50 -1.07
C MET A 82 -3.67 -7.14 -0.47
N ILE A 83 -3.58 -6.97 0.85
CA ILE A 83 -2.31 -6.82 1.56
C ILE A 83 -2.23 -7.76 2.76
N LYS A 84 -1.03 -8.22 3.06
CA LYS A 84 -0.67 -8.90 4.31
C LYS A 84 0.29 -8.01 5.06
N VAL A 85 -0.01 -7.75 6.33
CA VAL A 85 0.78 -6.84 7.17
C VAL A 85 1.12 -7.47 8.52
N ALA A 86 2.20 -7.02 9.12
CA ALA A 86 2.53 -7.24 10.53
C ALA A 86 2.56 -5.89 11.26
N LEU A 87 2.03 -5.85 12.47
CA LEU A 87 2.13 -4.66 13.31
C LEU A 87 3.58 -4.54 13.82
N VAL A 88 4.18 -3.38 13.60
CA VAL A 88 5.54 -3.05 14.03
C VAL A 88 5.45 -1.83 14.93
N GLN A 89 5.81 -2.00 16.19
CA GLN A 89 5.94 -0.89 17.13
C GLN A 89 7.39 -0.43 17.13
N LYS A 90 7.63 0.83 16.79
CA LYS A 90 8.99 1.38 16.75
C LYS A 90 9.01 2.77 17.40
N GLY A 91 9.43 2.80 18.66
CA GLY A 91 9.37 4.00 19.50
C GLY A 91 7.92 4.40 19.76
N GLU A 92 7.61 5.68 19.51
CA GLU A 92 6.27 6.25 19.70
C GLU A 92 5.31 6.00 18.52
N PHE A 93 5.81 5.49 17.39
CA PHE A 93 5.01 5.28 16.19
C PHE A 93 4.61 3.81 16.03
N GLN A 94 3.33 3.59 15.72
CA GLN A 94 2.84 2.31 15.21
C GLN A 94 2.90 2.30 13.68
N GLU A 95 3.38 1.19 13.14
CA GLU A 95 3.54 0.99 11.70
C GLU A 95 3.02 -0.40 11.30
N TYR A 96 2.61 -0.53 10.04
CA TYR A 96 2.34 -1.80 9.40
C TYR A 96 3.50 -2.15 8.48
N GLY A 97 4.23 -3.22 8.82
CA GLY A 97 5.21 -3.82 7.91
C GLY A 97 4.49 -4.66 6.87
N VAL A 98 4.66 -4.35 5.59
CA VAL A 98 4.00 -5.06 4.49
C VAL A 98 4.76 -6.35 4.18
N LEU A 99 4.07 -7.48 4.28
CA LEU A 99 4.61 -8.83 4.04
C LEU A 99 4.26 -9.34 2.64
N GLY A 100 3.16 -8.86 2.07
CA GLY A 100 2.71 -9.26 0.74
C GLY A 100 1.62 -8.35 0.22
N MET A 101 1.52 -8.25 -1.10
CA MET A 101 0.59 -7.38 -1.81
C MET A 101 0.05 -8.09 -3.05
N SER A 102 -1.20 -7.83 -3.39
CA SER A 102 -1.86 -8.30 -4.61
C SER A 102 -2.68 -7.16 -5.22
N ALA A 103 -2.54 -6.93 -6.52
CA ALA A 103 -3.23 -5.86 -7.25
C ALA A 103 -4.75 -6.14 -7.37
N THR A 104 -5.11 -7.42 -7.32
CA THR A 104 -6.50 -7.89 -7.35
C THR A 104 -6.80 -8.77 -6.13
N PRO A 105 -8.05 -8.75 -5.63
CA PRO A 105 -8.46 -9.67 -4.58
C PRO A 105 -8.26 -11.12 -5.05
N PRO A 106 -7.75 -12.02 -4.21
CA PRO A 106 -7.64 -13.43 -4.57
C PRO A 106 -9.05 -14.01 -4.82
N PRO A 107 -9.17 -15.00 -5.73
CA PRO A 107 -10.45 -15.66 -5.95
C PRO A 107 -10.93 -16.32 -4.65
N PRO A 108 -12.26 -16.38 -4.40
CA PRO A 108 -12.79 -17.04 -3.23
C PRO A 108 -12.33 -18.50 -3.21
N THR A 109 -11.96 -18.99 -2.03
CA THR A 109 -11.59 -20.40 -1.84
C THR A 109 -12.77 -21.27 -2.27
N LYS A 110 -12.57 -22.09 -3.32
CA LYS A 110 -13.60 -23.03 -3.75
C LYS A 110 -13.83 -24.04 -2.62
N PRO A 111 -15.09 -24.33 -2.23
CA PRO A 111 -15.36 -25.37 -1.25
C PRO A 111 -14.86 -26.71 -1.80
N TRP A 112 -14.13 -27.45 -0.96
CA TRP A 112 -13.48 -28.72 -1.30
C TRP A 112 -14.44 -29.81 -1.79
N TRP A 113 -15.75 -29.62 -1.63
CA TRP A 113 -16.82 -30.54 -2.01
C TRP A 113 -17.22 -30.40 -3.48
N LYS A 114 -16.80 -29.35 -4.19
CA LYS A 114 -17.14 -29.14 -5.62
C LYS A 114 -16.17 -29.82 -6.59
N PHE A 115 -15.37 -30.78 -6.10
CA PHE A 115 -14.42 -31.58 -6.88
C PHE A 115 -14.83 -33.06 -7.00
N TRP A 116 -16.06 -33.40 -6.60
CA TRP A 116 -16.68 -34.72 -6.79
C TRP A 116 -17.88 -34.59 -7.73
#